data_AF-A0A9E4U4V5-F1
#
_entry.id   AF-A0A9E4U4V5-F1
#
_cell.length_a   1.000
_cell.length_b   1.000
_cell.length_c   1.000
_cell.angle_alpha   90.00
_cell.angle_beta   90.00
_cell.angle_gamma   90.00
#
_symmetry.space_group_name_H-M   'P 1'
#
loop_
_entity.id
_entity.type
_entity.pdbx_description
1 polymer ?
#
loop_
_entity_poly.entity_id
_entity_poly.type
_entity_poly.pdbx_seq_one_letter_code
_entity_poly.pdbx_strand_id
1 'polypeptide(L)'
;MPDLELIDADGHILEPAEMWRERIEARHRDAAPRVELCNGKEAWFVEDHLLLEARREDNRGLGFSGAAGRTLEEVRDLKYVDNPPGAF
;
A
#
# COMPACT_ATOMS: atom_id res chain seq x y z
N MET A 1 -3.82 -35.21 1.42
CA MET A 1 -2.92 -34.82 0.32
C MET A 1 -1.53 -34.69 0.93
N PRO A 2 -0.46 -35.13 0.27
CA PRO A 2 0.88 -34.90 0.81
C PRO A 2 1.15 -33.40 0.92
N ASP A 3 1.93 -33.00 1.92
CA ASP A 3 2.41 -31.62 2.02
C ASP A 3 3.35 -31.36 0.85
N LEU A 4 2.95 -30.43 -0.03
CA LEU A 4 3.75 -30.00 -1.16
C LEU A 4 4.44 -28.69 -0.79
N GLU A 5 5.76 -28.66 -0.95
CA GLU A 5 6.51 -27.41 -0.90
C GLU A 5 6.20 -26.61 -2.15
N LEU A 6 5.62 -25.42 -1.97
CA LEU A 6 5.27 -24.51 -3.04
C LEU A 6 6.28 -23.38 -3.09
N ILE A 7 6.73 -23.04 -4.30
CA ILE A 7 7.60 -21.90 -4.55
C ILE A 7 6.74 -20.80 -5.18
N ASP A 8 6.64 -19.66 -4.51
CA ASP A 8 6.03 -18.46 -5.07
C ASP A 8 7.04 -17.73 -5.96
N ALA A 9 6.65 -17.47 -7.21
CA ALA A 9 7.48 -16.82 -8.20
C ALA A 9 7.25 -15.30 -8.29
N ASP A 10 6.24 -14.76 -7.61
CA ASP A 10 5.77 -13.38 -7.78
C ASP A 10 5.29 -12.74 -6.46
N GLY A 11 6.03 -13.00 -5.38
CA GLY A 11 5.74 -12.38 -4.08
C GLY A 11 6.08 -10.89 -4.06
N HIS A 12 5.16 -10.08 -3.55
CA HIS A 12 5.34 -8.63 -3.33
C HIS A 12 5.24 -8.29 -1.85
N ILE A 13 5.92 -7.22 -1.43
CA ILE A 13 5.77 -6.67 -0.08
C ILE A 13 5.25 -5.24 -0.16
N LEU A 14 4.48 -4.82 0.85
CA LEU A 14 4.22 -3.40 1.09
C LEU A 14 5.41 -2.73 1.77
N GLU A 15 5.96 -1.70 1.14
CA GLU A 15 6.96 -0.86 1.76
C GLU A 15 6.37 0.01 2.87
N PRO A 16 7.14 0.42 3.89
CA PRO A 16 6.69 1.46 4.81
C PRO A 16 6.32 2.74 4.06
N ALA A 17 5.23 3.40 4.44
CA ALA A 17 4.72 4.61 3.76
C ALA A 17 5.80 5.71 3.63
N GLU A 18 6.70 5.77 4.60
CA GLU A 18 7.74 6.80 4.71
C GLU A 18 9.10 6.38 4.16
N MET A 19 9.19 5.19 3.56
CA MET A 19 10.44 4.61 3.08
C MET A 19 11.20 5.59 2.19
N TRP A 20 10.52 6.15 1.19
CA TRP A 20 11.11 7.08 0.24
C TRP A 20 11.47 8.42 0.88
N ARG A 21 10.56 9.03 1.65
CA ARG A 21 10.80 10.30 2.32
C ARG A 21 12.03 10.26 3.22
N GLU A 22 12.24 9.16 3.93
CA GLU A 22 13.33 8.98 4.88
C GLU A 22 14.67 8.61 4.23
N ARG A 23 14.63 7.85 3.13
CA ARG A 23 15.84 7.18 2.60
C ARG A 23 16.32 7.69 1.24
N ILE A 24 15.49 8.43 0.50
CA ILE A 24 15.91 9.01 -0.79
C ILE A 24 16.79 10.24 -0.59
N GLU A 25 17.68 10.51 -1.56
CA GLU A 25 18.48 11.74 -1.59
C GLU A 25 17.56 12.97 -1.56
N ALA A 26 17.92 13.98 -0.78
CA ALA A 26 17.08 15.15 -0.52
C ALA A 26 16.56 15.83 -1.80
N ARG A 27 17.37 15.89 -2.86
CA ARG A 27 16.99 16.51 -4.15
C ARG A 27 15.87 15.78 -4.91
N HIS A 28 15.55 14.54 -4.53
CA HIS A 28 14.53 13.71 -5.18
C HIS A 28 13.29 13.50 -4.32
N ARG A 29 13.22 14.06 -3.11
CA ARG A 29 12.10 13.83 -2.18
C ARG A 29 10.74 14.20 -2.77
N ASP A 30 10.66 15.33 -3.45
CA ASP A 30 9.40 15.83 -4.01
C ASP A 30 8.91 14.98 -5.21
N ALA A 31 9.84 14.29 -5.88
CA ALA A 31 9.54 13.40 -6.99
C ALA A 31 9.30 11.93 -6.57
N ALA A 32 9.55 11.59 -5.31
CA ALA A 32 9.45 10.22 -4.84
C ALA A 32 7.98 9.80 -4.61
N PRO A 33 7.69 8.48 -4.60
CA PRO A 33 6.39 7.98 -4.20
C PRO A 33 6.02 8.42 -2.79
N ARG A 34 4.77 8.86 -2.60
CA ARG A 34 4.22 9.23 -1.29
C ARG A 34 2.74 8.90 -1.17
N VAL A 35 2.32 8.55 0.04
CA VAL A 35 0.90 8.40 0.40
C VAL A 35 0.38 9.73 0.92
N GLU A 36 -0.70 10.23 0.34
CA GLU A 36 -1.40 11.43 0.77
C GLU A 36 -2.91 11.19 0.86
N LEU A 37 -3.64 12.12 1.48
CA LEU A 37 -5.09 12.14 1.44
C LEU A 37 -5.58 12.97 0.25
N CYS A 38 -6.26 12.34 -0.71
CA CYS A 38 -6.96 12.98 -1.81
C CYS A 38 -8.46 12.74 -1.65
N ASN A 39 -9.29 13.79 -1.66
CA ASN A 39 -10.75 13.67 -1.50
C ASN A 39 -11.22 12.85 -0.29
N GLY A 40 -10.45 12.86 0.81
CA GLY A 40 -10.74 12.08 2.01
C GLY A 40 -10.39 10.59 1.93
N LYS A 41 -9.62 10.19 0.91
CA LYS A 41 -9.12 8.83 0.69
C LYS A 41 -7.60 8.82 0.61
N GLU A 42 -6.98 7.73 1.05
CA GLU A 42 -5.54 7.53 0.82
C GLU A 42 -5.25 7.30 -0.66
N ALA A 43 -4.19 7.93 -1.12
CA ALA A 43 -3.75 7.91 -2.51
C ALA A 43 -2.22 7.89 -2.60
N TRP A 44 -1.71 7.13 -3.56
CA TRP A 44 -0.31 7.16 -3.96
C TRP A 44 -0.10 8.22 -5.03
N PHE A 45 0.88 9.08 -4.80
CA PHE A 45 1.39 10.05 -5.75
C PHE A 45 2.85 9.76 -6.08
N VAL A 46 3.24 10.04 -7.32
CA VAL A 46 4.64 10.24 -7.73
C VAL A 46 4.68 11.58 -8.43
N GLU A 47 5.55 12.48 -7.99
CA GLU A 47 5.49 13.90 -8.38
C GLU A 47 4.05 14.43 -8.17
N ASP A 48 3.45 15.11 -9.15
CA ASP A 48 2.08 15.61 -9.06
C ASP A 48 1.04 14.64 -9.68
N HIS A 49 1.46 13.40 -9.96
CA HIS A 49 0.62 12.41 -10.61
C HIS A 49 -0.02 11.44 -9.61
N LEU A 50 -1.34 11.41 -9.61
CA LEU A 50 -2.12 10.38 -8.91
C LEU A 50 -1.92 9.03 -9.59
N LEU A 51 -1.31 8.08 -8.89
CA LEU A 51 -1.10 6.71 -9.39
C LEU A 51 -2.22 5.77 -8.97
N LEU A 52 -2.64 5.88 -7.72
CA LEU A 52 -3.66 5.01 -7.13
C LEU A 52 -4.43 5.78 -6.07
N GLU A 53 -5.75 5.68 -6.10
CA GLU A 53 -6.64 6.13 -5.03
C GLU A 53 -7.54 4.94 -4.65
N ALA A 54 -8.00 4.90 -3.40
CA ALA A 54 -9.01 3.94 -2.99
C ALA A 54 -10.27 4.04 -3.88
N ARG A 55 -10.51 3.00 -4.72
CA ARG A 55 -11.50 3.04 -5.81
C ARG A 55 -12.96 2.89 -5.38
N ARG A 56 -13.23 2.33 -4.20
CA ARG A 56 -14.62 2.10 -3.74
C ARG A 56 -15.13 3.34 -3.02
N GLU A 57 -16.44 3.61 -3.11
CA GLU A 57 -17.07 4.68 -2.32
C GLU A 57 -17.02 4.40 -0.82
N ASP A 58 -17.05 3.12 -0.44
CA ASP A 58 -17.01 2.63 0.94
C ASP A 58 -15.59 2.36 1.46
N ASN A 59 -14.56 2.47 0.61
CA ASN A 59 -13.17 2.26 1.01
C ASN A 59 -12.41 3.58 0.96
N ARG A 60 -11.83 3.95 2.10
CA ARG A 60 -11.12 5.22 2.27
C ARG A 60 -9.61 5.03 2.38
N GLY A 61 -9.12 3.80 2.47
CA GLY A 61 -7.71 3.50 2.70
C GLY A 61 -7.08 2.66 1.60
N LEU A 62 -5.75 2.74 1.52
CA LEU A 62 -4.93 1.84 0.70
C LEU A 62 -4.54 0.58 1.47
N GLY A 63 -5.16 0.35 2.64
CA GLY A 63 -4.91 -0.84 3.44
C GLY A 63 -5.25 -2.16 2.73
N PHE A 64 -6.17 -2.13 1.77
CA PHE A 64 -6.48 -3.27 0.91
C PHE A 64 -5.26 -3.82 0.15
N SER A 65 -4.20 -3.03 -0.05
CA SER A 65 -2.98 -3.50 -0.72
C SER A 65 -2.22 -4.58 0.07
N GLY A 66 -2.49 -4.76 1.37
CA GLY A 66 -1.98 -5.85 2.21
C GLY A 66 -3.07 -6.83 2.67
N ALA A 67 -4.09 -7.04 1.82
CA ALA A 67 -5.29 -7.80 2.18
C ALA A 67 -5.16 -9.31 2.01
N ALA A 68 -3.99 -9.86 1.64
CA ALA A 68 -3.86 -11.30 1.46
C ALA A 68 -4.30 -12.05 2.73
N GLY A 69 -5.25 -12.97 2.58
CA GLY A 69 -5.82 -13.73 3.69
C GLY A 69 -6.85 -12.99 4.56
N ARG A 70 -7.28 -11.77 4.20
CA ARG A 70 -8.30 -10.99 4.91
C ARG A 70 -9.62 -10.93 4.15
N THR A 71 -10.71 -10.68 4.88
CA THR A 71 -12.05 -10.45 4.34
C THR A 71 -12.25 -8.99 3.90
N LEU A 72 -13.24 -8.75 3.05
CA LEU A 72 -13.60 -7.39 2.61
C LEU A 72 -14.06 -6.48 3.75
N GLU A 73 -14.63 -7.05 4.81
CA GLU A 73 -15.08 -6.30 5.98
C GLU A 73 -13.89 -5.81 6.81
N GLU A 74 -12.88 -6.67 7.02
CA GLU A 74 -11.66 -6.34 7.77
C GLU A 74 -10.81 -5.24 7.11
N VAL A 75 -10.92 -5.07 5.79
CA VAL A 75 -10.08 -4.13 5.02
C VAL A 75 -10.80 -2.86 4.59
N ARG A 76 -12.10 -2.70 4.91
CA ARG A 76 -12.92 -1.56 4.48
C ARG A 76 -12.35 -0.21 4.93
N ASP A 77 -11.95 -0.13 6.19
CA ASP A 77 -11.47 1.10 6.83
C ASP A 77 -9.95 1.04 7.14
N LEU A 78 -9.26 0.01 6.63
CA LEU A 78 -7.86 -0.19 6.90
C LEU A 78 -7.02 0.83 6.13
N LYS A 79 -6.14 1.55 6.84
CA LYS A 79 -5.17 2.45 6.22
C LYS A 79 -3.96 1.69 5.74
N TYR A 80 -3.20 2.32 4.85
CA TYR A 80 -1.93 1.78 4.37
C TYR A 80 -0.99 1.43 5.53
N VAL A 81 -0.87 2.34 6.50
CA VAL A 81 0.03 2.22 7.66
C VAL A 81 -0.41 1.19 8.70
N ASP A 82 -1.66 0.71 8.63
CA ASP A 82 -2.18 -0.29 9.55
C ASP A 82 -1.82 -1.72 9.11
N ASN A 83 -1.23 -1.88 7.92
CA ASN A 83 -0.72 -3.16 7.46
C ASN A 83 0.52 -3.60 8.26
N PRO A 84 0.68 -4.90 8.52
CA PRO A 84 1.89 -5.41 9.14
C PRO A 84 3.10 -5.17 8.22
N PRO A 85 4.31 -4.97 8.78
CA PRO A 85 5.52 -4.91 7.98
C PRO A 85 5.67 -6.15 7.10
N GLY A 86 5.91 -5.96 5.80
CA GLY A 86 6.02 -7.06 4.84
C GLY A 86 4.68 -7.73 4.53
N ALA A 87 3.55 -7.04 4.73
CA ALA A 87 2.25 -7.51 4.25
C ALA A 87 2.28 -7.79 2.74
N PHE A 88 1.52 -8.82 2.36
CA PHE A 88 1.25 -9.26 0.98
C PHE A 88 -0.18 -8.89 0.58
#